data_AF-W1YDA7-F1
#
_entry.id   AF-W1YDA7-F1
#
_cell.length_a   1.000
_cell.length_b   1.000
_cell.length_c   1.000
_cell.angle_alpha   90.00
_cell.angle_beta   90.00
_cell.angle_gamma   90.00
#
_symmetry.space_group_name_H-M   'P 1'
#
loop_
_entity.id
_entity.type
_entity.pdbx_description
1 polymer ?
#
loop_
_entity_poly.entity_id
_entity_poly.type
_entity_poly.pdbx_seq_one_letter_code
_entity_poly.pdbx_strand_id
1 'polypeptide(L)'
;WDIDYPGVVAVHLTGKPAPYVGPQDVALAIIGAVFKNGYVKNKVMEFVGPGVSALSTDFRNSVDVMTTETTCLSSVWQTDEEVHNWLALH
;
A
#
# COMPACT_ATOMS: atom_id res chain seq x y z
N TRP A 1 -24.15 3.63 3.82
CA TRP A 1 -23.44 2.67 2.97
C TRP A 1 -23.74 1.29 3.52
N ASP A 2 -24.35 0.43 2.69
CA ASP A 2 -24.63 -0.96 3.03
C ASP A 2 -23.62 -1.80 2.24
N ILE A 3 -22.48 -2.08 2.87
CA ILE A 3 -21.36 -2.81 2.26
C ILE A 3 -20.98 -3.91 3.23
N ASP A 4 -20.88 -5.14 2.74
CA ASP A 4 -20.35 -6.26 3.52
C ASP A 4 -18.94 -5.92 3.99
N TYR A 5 -18.59 -6.33 5.22
CA TYR A 5 -17.24 -6.10 5.75
C TYR A 5 -16.21 -6.76 4.81
N PRO A 6 -15.34 -5.97 4.15
CA PRO A 6 -14.46 -6.52 3.14
C PRO A 6 -13.44 -7.44 3.78
N GLY A 7 -13.06 -8.49 3.06
CA GLY A 7 -11.87 -9.24 3.43
C GLY A 7 -10.64 -8.32 3.43
N VAL A 8 -9.65 -8.65 4.26
CA VAL A 8 -8.40 -7.90 4.35
C VAL A 8 -7.24 -8.79 3.92
N VAL A 9 -6.31 -8.23 3.17
CA VAL A 9 -5.07 -8.88 2.74
C VAL A 9 -3.89 -8.05 3.22
N ALA A 10 -3.07 -8.65 4.08
CA ALA A 10 -1.84 -8.02 4.53
C ALA A 10 -0.77 -8.04 3.42
N VAL A 11 -0.28 -6.85 3.06
CA VAL A 11 0.90 -6.65 2.22
C VAL A 11 2.07 -6.36 3.15
N HIS A 12 2.85 -7.40 3.46
CA HIS A 12 3.93 -7.30 4.44
C HIS A 12 5.25 -6.85 3.80
N LEU A 13 5.63 -5.59 4.02
CA LEU A 13 6.83 -4.97 3.48
C LEU A 13 8.04 -5.18 4.40
N THR A 14 9.19 -5.50 3.80
CA THR A 14 10.47 -5.66 4.51
C THR A 14 11.59 -4.97 3.74
N GLY A 15 12.66 -4.61 4.45
CA GLY A 15 13.80 -3.91 3.86
C GLY A 15 13.46 -2.47 3.44
N LYS A 16 14.17 -1.94 2.44
CA LYS A 16 13.94 -0.61 1.87
C LYS A 16 14.16 -0.65 0.35
N PRO A 17 13.45 0.18 -0.44
CA PRO A 17 13.71 0.32 -1.86
C PRO A 17 15.17 0.73 -2.13
N ALA A 18 15.72 0.28 -3.25
CA ALA A 18 17.02 0.74 -3.71
C ALA A 18 16.93 2.22 -4.17
N PRO A 19 18.05 2.97 -4.21
CA PRO A 19 18.02 4.41 -4.53
C PRO A 19 17.39 4.78 -5.89
N TYR A 20 17.32 3.83 -6.82
CA TYR A 20 16.75 3.99 -8.16
C TYR A 20 15.35 3.39 -8.30
N VAL A 21 14.75 2.90 -7.20
CA VAL A 21 13.41 2.30 -7.19
C VAL A 21 12.43 3.32 -6.62
N GLY A 22 11.49 3.75 -7.44
CA GLY A 22 10.43 4.68 -7.07
C GLY A 22 9.13 3.99 -6.63
N PRO A 23 8.11 4.78 -6.23
CA PRO A 23 6.82 4.23 -5.79
C PRO A 23 6.07 3.49 -6.90
N GLN A 24 6.20 3.96 -8.15
CA GLN A 24 5.61 3.33 -9.33
C GLN A 24 6.18 1.93 -9.59
N ASP A 25 7.49 1.74 -9.39
CA ASP A 25 8.13 0.43 -9.53
C ASP A 25 7.59 -0.56 -8.48
N VAL A 26 7.43 -0.09 -7.24
CA VAL A 26 6.85 -0.88 -6.14
C VAL A 26 5.39 -1.24 -6.44
N ALA A 27 4.59 -0.28 -6.93
CA ALA A 27 3.21 -0.52 -7.30
C ALA A 27 3.08 -1.56 -8.42
N LEU A 28 3.88 -1.43 -9.50
CA LEU A 28 3.90 -2.38 -10.61
C LEU A 28 4.32 -3.79 -10.15
N ALA A 29 5.27 -3.89 -9.22
CA ALA A 29 5.67 -5.17 -8.64
C ALA A 29 4.51 -5.83 -7.86
N ILE A 30 3.77 -5.04 -7.07
CA ILE A 30 2.59 -5.52 -6.34
C ILE A 30 1.49 -5.96 -7.31
N ILE A 31 1.14 -5.13 -8.31
CA ILE A 31 0.14 -5.46 -9.34
C ILE A 31 0.50 -6.76 -10.04
N GLY A 32 1.75 -6.89 -10.50
CA GLY A 32 2.23 -8.09 -11.19
C GLY A 32 2.12 -9.35 -10.33
N ALA A 33 2.29 -9.23 -9.01
CA ALA A 33 2.17 -10.33 -8.07
C ALA A 33 0.73 -10.72 -7.74
N VAL A 34 -0.21 -9.76 -7.66
CA VAL A 34 -1.56 -10.02 -7.11
C VAL A 34 -2.65 -10.14 -8.18
N PHE A 35 -2.53 -9.42 -9.31
CA PHE A 35 -3.63 -9.26 -10.26
C PHE A 35 -4.10 -10.60 -10.83
N LYS A 36 -3.17 -11.45 -11.28
CA LYS A 36 -3.50 -12.77 -11.84
C LYS A 36 -4.10 -13.74 -10.83
N ASN A 37 -3.78 -13.56 -9.55
CA ASN A 37 -4.24 -14.45 -8.50
C ASN A 37 -5.66 -14.09 -8.03
N GLY A 38 -6.11 -12.85 -8.26
CA GLY A 38 -7.48 -12.40 -8.00
C GLY A 38 -7.91 -12.36 -6.53
N TYR A 39 -7.07 -12.79 -5.59
CA TYR A 39 -7.45 -12.90 -4.18
C TYR A 39 -7.62 -11.56 -3.48
N VAL A 40 -7.14 -10.45 -4.07
CA VAL A 40 -7.31 -9.08 -3.58
C VAL A 40 -8.60 -8.42 -4.10
N LYS A 41 -9.30 -9.05 -5.04
CA LYS A 41 -10.51 -8.46 -5.64
C LYS A 41 -11.55 -8.15 -4.58
N ASN A 42 -12.04 -6.91 -4.56
CA ASN A 42 -13.02 -6.38 -3.59
C ASN A 42 -12.59 -6.52 -2.11
N LYS A 43 -11.27 -6.61 -1.85
CA LYS A 43 -10.70 -6.66 -0.50
C LYS A 43 -9.89 -5.41 -0.21
N VAL A 44 -9.67 -5.14 1.07
CA VAL A 44 -8.74 -4.11 1.51
C VAL A 44 -7.31 -4.67 1.50
N MET A 45 -6.38 -3.93 0.90
CA MET A 45 -4.95 -4.21 0.98
C MET A 45 -4.36 -3.39 2.12
N GLU A 46 -3.96 -4.07 3.20
CA GLU A 46 -3.37 -3.42 4.38
C GLU A 46 -1.85 -3.56 4.35
N PHE A 47 -1.15 -2.44 4.20
CA PHE A 47 0.31 -2.38 4.15
C PHE A 47 0.89 -2.33 5.56
N VAL A 48 1.67 -3.36 5.91
CA VAL A 48 2.23 -3.58 7.25
C VAL A 48 3.69 -4.00 7.18
N GLY A 49 4.35 -4.05 8.33
CA GLY A 49 5.70 -4.60 8.47
C GLY A 49 6.80 -3.53 8.55
N PRO A 50 8.03 -3.95 8.86
CA PRO A 50 9.14 -3.03 9.16
C PRO A 50 9.60 -2.21 7.95
N GLY A 51 9.25 -2.61 6.72
CA GLY A 51 9.58 -1.85 5.52
C GLY A 51 8.75 -0.57 5.37
N VAL A 52 7.59 -0.45 6.03
CA VAL A 52 6.72 0.73 5.95
C VAL A 52 7.44 1.97 6.47
N SER A 53 8.18 1.86 7.57
CA SER A 53 8.92 2.98 8.18
C SER A 53 10.10 3.46 7.33
N ALA A 54 10.46 2.75 6.26
CA ALA A 54 11.48 3.18 5.30
C ALA A 54 10.91 4.06 4.17
N LEU A 55 9.58 4.25 4.12
CA LEU A 55 8.87 4.99 3.08
C LEU A 55 8.27 6.27 3.67
N SER A 56 8.46 7.40 3.00
CA SER A 56 7.76 8.65 3.35
C SER A 56 6.28 8.56 3.04
N THR A 57 5.47 9.42 3.66
CA THR A 57 4.02 9.48 3.40
C THR A 57 3.71 9.72 1.92
N ASP A 58 4.45 10.60 1.24
CA ASP A 58 4.27 10.84 -0.21
C ASP A 58 4.61 9.64 -1.08
N PHE A 59 5.62 8.85 -0.67
CA PHE A 59 5.95 7.59 -1.35
C PHE A 59 4.79 6.59 -1.21
N ARG A 60 4.22 6.46 -0.01
CA ARG A 60 3.07 5.58 0.26
C ARG A 60 1.85 6.02 -0.56
N ASN A 61 1.51 7.30 -0.56
CA ASN A 61 0.43 7.88 -1.36
C ASN A 61 0.64 7.62 -2.87
N SER A 62 1.88 7.70 -3.34
CA SER A 62 2.22 7.44 -4.75
C SER A 62 2.12 5.95 -5.13
N VAL A 63 2.11 5.03 -4.16
CA VAL A 63 1.76 3.62 -4.40
C VAL A 63 0.24 3.47 -4.48
N ASP A 64 -0.51 4.16 -3.62
CA ASP A 64 -1.98 4.08 -3.55
C ASP A 64 -2.68 4.54 -4.85
N VAL A 65 -2.11 5.50 -5.58
CA VAL A 65 -2.66 5.93 -6.89
C VAL A 65 -2.74 4.79 -7.92
N MET A 66 -2.00 3.70 -7.68
CA MET A 66 -1.89 2.53 -8.56
C MET A 66 -2.49 1.26 -7.95
N THR A 67 -3.12 1.31 -6.77
CA THR A 67 -3.69 0.09 -6.16
C THR A 67 -5.00 -0.31 -6.84
N THR A 68 -5.70 0.62 -7.51
CA THR A 68 -6.94 0.35 -8.25
C THR A 68 -6.72 -0.69 -9.37
N GLU A 69 -5.54 -0.70 -10.00
CA GLU A 69 -5.12 -1.65 -11.02
C GLU A 69 -5.05 -3.09 -10.49
N THR A 70 -5.00 -3.30 -9.17
CA THR A 70 -5.03 -4.63 -8.54
C THR A 70 -6.44 -5.21 -8.41
N THR A 71 -7.49 -4.41 -8.64
CA THR A 71 -8.91 -4.70 -8.34
C THR A 71 -9.28 -4.75 -6.84
N CYS A 72 -8.39 -4.27 -5.96
CA CYS A 72 -8.73 -4.10 -4.55
C CYS A 72 -9.84 -3.07 -4.34
N LEU A 73 -10.57 -3.20 -3.23
CA LEU A 73 -11.57 -2.21 -2.84
C LEU A 73 -10.93 -0.90 -2.39
N SER A 74 -9.85 -1.01 -1.61
CA SER A 74 -9.12 0.12 -1.05
C SER A 74 -7.77 -0.37 -0.54
N SER A 75 -6.83 0.56 -0.35
CA SER A 75 -5.58 0.34 0.35
C SER A 75 -5.50 1.20 1.60
N VAL A 76 -4.89 0.65 2.65
CA VAL A 76 -4.62 1.35 3.90
C VAL A 76 -3.23 1.02 4.38
N TRP A 77 -2.61 1.95 5.10
CA TRP A 77 -1.25 1.80 5.61
C TRP A 77 -1.25 1.85 7.13
N GLN A 78 -0.34 1.09 7.74
CA GLN A 78 -0.06 1.22 9.16
C GLN A 78 0.29 2.69 9.50
N THR A 79 -0.40 3.26 10.49
CA THR A 79 -0.10 4.59 11.01
C THR A 79 1.17 4.53 11.88
N ASP A 80 2.10 5.44 11.63
CA ASP A 80 3.36 5.55 12.35
C ASP A 80 3.74 7.03 12.57
N GLU A 81 4.93 7.25 13.15
CA GLU A 81 5.41 8.59 13.47
C GLU A 81 5.65 9.46 12.22
N GLU A 82 5.97 8.84 11.08
CA GLU A 82 6.06 9.53 9.79
C GLU A 82 4.71 10.13 9.37
N VAL A 83 3.61 9.39 9.55
CA VAL A 83 2.26 9.92 9.29
C VAL A 83 1.93 11.08 10.24
N HIS A 84 2.27 10.96 11.53
CA HIS A 84 2.06 12.04 12.50
C HIS A 84 2.82 13.31 12.10
N ASN A 85 4.10 13.17 11.75
CA ASN A 85 4.95 14.30 11.35
C ASN A 85 4.47 14.93 10.04
N TRP A 86 4.08 14.12 9.06
CA TRP A 86 3.54 14.63 7.79
C TRP A 86 2.25 15.41 8.01
N LEU A 87 1.33 14.93 8.87
CA LEU A 87 0.11 15.64 9.24
C LEU A 87 0.36 16.90 10.08
N ALA A 88 1.41 16.94 10.89
CA ALA A 88 1.75 18.13 11.69
C ALA A 88 2.36 19.27 10.84
N LEU A 89 2.91 18.95 9.67
CA LEU A 89 3.55 19.89 8.75
C LEU A 89 2.58 20.51 7.73
N HIS A 90 1.39 19.92 7.53
CA HIS A 90 0.38 20.32 6.54
C HIS A 90 -0.92 20.75 7.20
#